data_AF-A0A438BXN0-F1
#
_entry.id   AF-A0A438BXN0-F1
#
_cell.length_a   1.000
_cell.length_b   1.000
_cell.length_c   1.000
_cell.angle_alpha   90.00
_cell.angle_beta   90.00
_cell.angle_gamma   90.00
#
_symmetry.space_group_name_H-M   'P 1'
#
loop_
_entity.id
_entity.type
_entity.pdbx_description
1 polymer ?
#
loop_
_entity_poly.entity_id
_entity_poly.type
_entity_poly.pdbx_seq_one_letter_code
_entity_poly.pdbx_strand_id
1 'polypeptide(L)'
;MNLFQGRVNLKNPEHKFWLIETDDYGSNNGLPPVVQKRIFFGREVGAADRKLLPTYQLKSRTYLGPTAMDAEMAFLMANQALATAGKLVYDPFVGTGSILVAAAHFGAMTMGADIDIRVVRDGRGPDCNVWSNFKQYHLPMPISLLRADNNLPPGVLD
;
A
#
# COMPACT_ATOMS: atom_id res chain seq x y z
N MET A 1 14.10 -4.03 38.56
CA MET A 1 13.48 -2.83 37.95
C MET A 1 12.15 -3.26 37.37
N ASN A 2 11.02 -2.95 38.04
CA ASN A 2 9.68 -3.34 37.58
C ASN A 2 9.29 -2.45 36.40
N LEU A 3 9.46 -2.95 35.18
CA LEU A 3 9.25 -2.17 33.94
C LEU A 3 7.78 -1.78 33.72
N PHE A 4 6.81 -2.48 34.32
CA PHE A 4 5.39 -2.17 34.22
C PHE A 4 4.67 -2.48 35.54
N GLN A 5 3.90 -1.53 36.06
CA GLN A 5 3.03 -1.70 37.23
C GLN A 5 1.62 -1.24 36.90
N GLY A 6 0.61 -1.96 37.39
CA GLY A 6 -0.79 -1.64 37.11
C GLY A 6 -1.71 -2.84 37.31
N ARG A 7 -3.01 -2.61 37.20
CA ARG A 7 -4.04 -3.65 37.25
C ARG A 7 -4.28 -4.23 35.86
N VAL A 8 -4.64 -5.51 35.79
CA VAL A 8 -5.05 -6.14 34.53
C VAL A 8 -6.36 -5.52 34.06
N ASN A 9 -6.38 -5.00 32.82
CA ASN A 9 -7.58 -4.48 32.16
C ASN A 9 -7.73 -5.12 30.78
N LEU A 10 -8.68 -6.05 30.65
CA LEU A 10 -8.90 -6.81 29.40
C LEU A 10 -9.72 -6.04 28.35
N LYS A 11 -10.37 -4.92 28.73
CA LYS A 11 -11.22 -4.14 27.81
C LYS A 11 -10.46 -2.99 27.16
N ASN A 12 -9.70 -2.24 27.95
CA ASN A 12 -8.95 -1.08 27.48
C ASN A 12 -7.53 -1.08 28.07
N PRO A 13 -6.66 -1.99 27.61
CA PRO A 13 -5.29 -2.09 28.13
C PRO A 13 -4.41 -0.94 27.62
N GLU A 14 -3.59 -0.37 28.51
CA GLU A 14 -2.49 0.55 28.13
C GLU A 14 -1.32 -0.19 27.48
N HIS A 15 -1.13 -1.45 27.84
CA HIS A 15 -0.11 -2.33 27.28
C HIS A 15 -0.73 -3.67 26.91
N LYS A 16 -0.58 -4.07 25.65
CA LYS A 16 -0.91 -5.40 25.18
C LYS A 16 0.36 -6.25 25.11
N PHE A 17 0.28 -7.44 25.69
CA PHE A 17 1.35 -8.41 25.65
C PHE A 17 0.90 -9.62 24.84
N TRP A 18 1.80 -10.13 24.02
CA TRP A 18 1.58 -11.29 23.18
C TRP A 18 2.46 -12.44 23.65
N LEU A 19 1.87 -13.63 23.70
CA LEU A 19 2.58 -14.90 23.80
C LEU A 19 2.45 -15.56 22.42
N ILE A 20 3.59 -15.76 21.75
CA ILE A 20 3.65 -16.43 20.44
C ILE A 20 4.39 -17.74 20.64
N GLU A 21 3.76 -18.83 20.23
CA GLU A 21 4.32 -20.17 20.32
C GLU A 21 4.55 -20.69 18.90
N THR A 22 5.79 -21.07 18.59
CA THR A 22 6.08 -21.85 17.39
C THR A 22 6.10 -23.31 17.82
N ASP A 23 5.07 -24.04 17.40
CA ASP A 23 4.97 -25.45 17.70
C ASP A 23 5.89 -26.28 16.79
N ASP A 24 6.17 -27.50 17.21
CA ASP A 24 7.12 -28.36 16.54
C ASP A 24 6.52 -29.11 15.35
N TYR A 25 5.21 -28.95 15.04
CA TYR A 25 4.39 -29.77 14.12
C TYR A 25 5.27 -30.61 13.22
N GLY A 26 5.73 -31.73 13.79
CA GLY A 26 6.50 -32.69 13.06
C GLY A 26 5.61 -33.07 11.90
N SER A 27 6.16 -33.04 10.69
CA SER A 27 5.58 -33.88 9.66
C SER A 27 5.38 -35.27 10.31
N ASN A 28 4.18 -35.85 10.21
CA ASN A 28 3.88 -37.18 10.77
C ASN A 28 4.60 -38.28 9.97
N ASN A 29 5.90 -38.11 9.73
CA ASN A 29 6.77 -38.96 8.93
C ASN A 29 7.84 -39.65 9.81
N GLY A 30 7.67 -39.66 11.14
CA GLY A 30 8.49 -40.44 12.06
C GLY A 30 9.92 -39.93 12.25
N LEU A 31 10.24 -38.74 11.73
CA LEU A 31 11.52 -38.07 11.92
C LEU A 31 11.47 -37.17 13.17
N PRO A 32 12.58 -37.02 13.91
CA PRO A 32 12.64 -36.06 15.01
C PRO A 32 12.33 -34.64 14.49
N PRO A 33 11.64 -33.80 15.28
CA PRO A 33 11.26 -32.46 14.85
C PRO A 33 12.49 -31.66 14.44
N VAL A 34 12.43 -31.07 13.24
CA VAL A 34 13.52 -30.29 12.64
C VAL A 34 13.71 -28.96 13.37
N VAL A 35 12.69 -28.49 14.10
CA VAL A 35 12.69 -27.22 14.83
C VAL A 35 12.19 -27.44 16.25
N GLN A 36 12.95 -26.98 17.25
CA GLN A 36 12.53 -27.01 18.66
C GLN A 36 11.39 -26.03 18.90
N LYS A 37 10.43 -26.42 19.74
CA LYS A 37 9.39 -25.54 20.28
C LYS A 37 10.01 -24.27 20.89
N ARG A 38 9.49 -23.11 20.51
CA ARG A 38 9.92 -21.81 21.07
C ARG A 38 8.71 -21.00 21.50
N ILE A 39 8.88 -20.30 22.61
CA ILE A 39 7.89 -19.38 23.16
C ILE A 39 8.52 -17.99 23.17
N PHE A 40 7.83 -17.05 22.53
CA PHE A 40 8.18 -15.64 22.50
C PHE A 40 7.15 -14.87 23.32
N PHE A 41 7.63 -14.00 24.21
CA PHE A 41 6.81 -13.07 24.95
C PHE A 41 7.25 -11.64 24.64
N GLY A 42 6.30 -10.79 24.27
CA GLY A 42 6.61 -9.42 23.85
C GLY A 42 5.48 -8.45 24.08
N ARG A 43 5.81 -7.16 24.06
CA ARG A 43 4.83 -6.07 24.10
C ARG A 43 4.52 -5.60 22.68
N GLU A 44 3.24 -5.38 22.38
CA GLU A 44 2.82 -4.74 21.14
C GLU A 44 3.34 -3.29 21.10
N VAL A 45 4.13 -2.95 20.08
CA VAL A 45 4.65 -1.58 19.86
C VAL A 45 3.97 -0.88 18.67
N GLY A 46 3.24 -1.63 17.86
CA GLY A 46 2.49 -1.15 16.71
C GLY A 46 1.65 -2.28 16.13
N ALA A 47 0.58 -1.92 15.43
CA ALA A 47 -0.30 -2.84 14.73
C ALA A 47 -0.59 -2.30 13.33
N ALA A 48 -0.88 -3.18 12.38
CA ALA A 48 -1.28 -2.79 11.05
C ALA A 48 -2.68 -2.12 11.06
N ASP A 49 -2.86 -1.11 10.21
CA ASP A 49 -4.19 -0.54 9.98
C ASP A 49 -5.04 -1.50 9.14
N ARG A 50 -5.98 -2.17 9.80
CA ARG A 50 -6.91 -3.13 9.15
C ARG A 50 -7.88 -2.45 8.17
N LYS A 51 -8.04 -1.12 8.23
CA LYS A 51 -8.94 -0.39 7.34
C LYS A 51 -8.29 -0.05 6.00
N LEU A 52 -6.96 -0.13 5.92
CA LEU A 52 -6.19 0.25 4.73
C LEU A 52 -6.68 -0.48 3.47
N LEU A 53 -6.62 -1.81 3.44
CA LEU A 53 -7.00 -2.57 2.24
C LEU A 53 -8.49 -2.41 1.88
N PRO A 54 -9.45 -2.47 2.82
CA PRO A 54 -10.85 -2.18 2.52
C PRO A 54 -11.08 -0.78 1.94
N THR A 55 -10.36 0.25 2.39
CA THR A 55 -10.48 1.60 1.86
C THR A 55 -10.02 1.69 0.40
N TYR A 56 -8.93 1.02 0.04
CA TYR A 56 -8.32 1.13 -1.30
C TYR A 56 -8.70 0.00 -2.27
N GLN A 57 -9.64 -0.87 -1.88
CA GLN A 57 -10.10 -1.99 -2.68
C GLN A 57 -10.51 -1.53 -4.11
N LEU A 58 -10.09 -2.29 -5.12
CA LEU A 58 -10.29 -1.90 -6.52
C LEU A 58 -11.76 -1.82 -6.90
N LYS A 59 -12.62 -2.67 -6.32
CA LYS A 59 -14.05 -2.74 -6.63
C LYS A 59 -14.78 -1.42 -6.40
N SER A 60 -14.33 -0.59 -5.45
CA SER A 60 -14.96 0.70 -5.14
C SER A 60 -14.20 1.90 -5.70
N ARG A 61 -13.20 1.70 -6.54
CA ARG A 61 -12.39 2.78 -7.12
C ARG A 61 -13.13 3.45 -8.29
N THR A 62 -13.17 4.77 -8.31
CA THR A 62 -13.87 5.55 -9.35
C THR A 62 -13.34 5.27 -10.76
N TYR A 63 -12.03 5.31 -10.95
CA TYR A 63 -11.39 4.99 -12.23
C TYR A 63 -10.53 3.73 -12.11
N LEU A 64 -10.96 2.68 -12.82
CA LEU A 64 -10.36 1.35 -12.77
C LEU A 64 -10.13 0.79 -14.18
N GLY A 65 -8.88 0.40 -14.45
CA GLY A 65 -8.47 -0.31 -15.66
C GLY A 65 -8.40 -1.83 -15.44
N PRO A 66 -8.39 -2.63 -16.53
CA PRO A 66 -8.37 -4.09 -16.44
C PRO A 66 -7.07 -4.66 -15.84
N THR A 67 -5.98 -3.91 -15.88
CA THR A 67 -4.65 -4.30 -15.41
C THR A 67 -4.21 -3.51 -14.17
N ALA A 68 -5.16 -2.92 -13.44
CA ALA A 68 -4.86 -2.16 -12.23
C ALA A 68 -4.18 -3.05 -11.17
N MET A 69 -3.04 -2.60 -10.63
CA MET A 69 -2.37 -3.30 -9.54
C MET A 69 -3.28 -3.42 -8.32
N ASP A 70 -3.32 -4.61 -7.72
CA ASP A 70 -4.05 -4.86 -6.47
C ASP A 70 -3.59 -3.91 -5.36
N ALA A 71 -4.51 -3.56 -4.45
CA ALA A 71 -4.23 -2.61 -3.38
C ALA A 71 -3.13 -3.11 -2.44
N GLU A 72 -3.16 -4.38 -2.03
CA GLU A 72 -2.17 -4.93 -1.10
C GLU A 72 -0.78 -4.90 -1.72
N MET A 73 -0.67 -5.35 -2.97
CA MET A 73 0.59 -5.32 -3.71
C MET A 73 1.12 -3.90 -3.91
N ALA A 74 0.26 -2.94 -4.26
CA ALA A 74 0.68 -1.54 -4.40
C ALA A 74 1.21 -0.95 -3.08
N PHE A 75 0.58 -1.25 -1.94
CA PHE A 75 1.05 -0.82 -0.63
C PHE A 75 2.36 -1.49 -0.21
N LEU A 76 2.55 -2.77 -0.52
CA LEU A 76 3.82 -3.46 -0.31
C LEU A 76 4.94 -2.82 -1.13
N MET A 77 4.69 -2.52 -2.41
CA MET A 77 5.66 -1.84 -3.28
C MET A 77 6.01 -0.44 -2.76
N ALA A 78 5.03 0.35 -2.35
CA ALA A 78 5.26 1.68 -1.79
C ALA A 78 6.07 1.63 -0.48
N ASN A 79 5.81 0.63 0.38
CA ASN A 79 6.62 0.36 1.57
C ASN A 79 8.06 -0.04 1.21
N GLN A 80 8.25 -0.95 0.26
CA GLN A 80 9.58 -1.36 -0.20
C GLN A 80 10.38 -0.21 -0.82
N ALA A 81 9.70 0.70 -1.52
CA ALA A 81 10.27 1.94 -2.04
C ALA A 81 10.55 2.98 -0.94
N LEU A 82 10.17 2.71 0.31
CA LEU A 82 10.25 3.64 1.44
C LEU A 82 9.57 4.97 1.13
N ALA A 83 8.41 4.91 0.45
CA ALA A 83 7.61 6.09 0.12
C ALA A 83 7.23 6.84 1.40
N THR A 84 7.52 8.14 1.43
CA THR A 84 7.22 9.00 2.58
C THR A 84 7.27 10.47 2.16
N ALA A 85 6.80 11.35 3.03
CA ALA A 85 6.86 12.79 2.83
C ALA A 85 8.28 13.28 2.48
N GLY A 86 8.36 14.23 1.54
CA GLY A 86 9.63 14.76 1.04
C GLY A 86 10.30 13.93 -0.06
N LYS A 87 9.74 12.75 -0.40
CA LYS A 87 10.20 11.95 -1.55
C LYS A 87 9.27 12.10 -2.74
N LEU A 88 9.85 11.96 -3.93
CA LEU A 88 9.12 11.80 -5.19
C LEU A 88 9.10 10.32 -5.57
N VAL A 89 7.92 9.78 -5.81
CA VAL A 89 7.71 8.47 -6.43
C VAL A 89 7.28 8.68 -7.87
N TYR A 90 8.03 8.09 -8.80
CA TYR A 90 7.74 8.11 -10.23
C TYR A 90 7.35 6.71 -10.71
N ASP A 91 6.18 6.59 -11.31
CA ASP A 91 5.71 5.37 -11.95
C ASP A 91 5.70 5.53 -13.48
N PRO A 92 6.64 4.91 -14.22
CA PRO A 92 6.74 5.07 -15.67
C PRO A 92 5.64 4.34 -16.46
N PHE A 93 4.79 3.54 -15.79
CA PHE A 93 3.65 2.83 -16.39
C PHE A 93 2.43 2.95 -15.47
N VAL A 94 2.01 4.18 -15.23
CA VAL A 94 1.08 4.56 -14.17
C VAL A 94 -0.28 3.88 -14.29
N GLY A 95 -0.75 3.59 -15.50
CA GLY A 95 -2.09 3.07 -15.72
C GLY A 95 -3.15 3.91 -15.00
N THR A 96 -4.07 3.27 -14.30
CA THR A 96 -5.09 3.97 -13.50
C THR A 96 -4.61 4.42 -12.11
N GLY A 97 -3.30 4.38 -11.85
CA GLY A 97 -2.65 5.04 -10.70
C GLY A 97 -2.58 4.24 -9.40
N SER A 98 -2.70 2.91 -9.40
CA SER A 98 -2.67 2.10 -8.17
C SER A 98 -1.44 2.34 -7.29
N ILE A 99 -0.25 2.33 -7.89
CA ILE A 99 1.02 2.49 -7.15
C ILE A 99 1.15 3.92 -6.62
N LEU A 100 0.78 4.92 -7.43
CA LEU A 100 0.82 6.31 -7.01
C LEU A 100 -0.19 6.60 -5.88
N VAL A 101 -1.38 6.01 -5.91
CA VAL A 101 -2.35 6.12 -4.80
C VAL A 101 -1.74 5.58 -3.49
N ALA A 102 -1.07 4.42 -3.53
CA ALA A 102 -0.39 3.86 -2.36
C ALA A 102 0.80 4.72 -1.89
N ALA A 103 1.59 5.26 -2.81
CA ALA A 103 2.70 6.16 -2.48
C ALA A 103 2.22 7.48 -1.84
N ALA A 104 1.15 8.08 -2.39
CA ALA A 104 0.56 9.30 -1.85
C ALA A 104 -0.12 9.08 -0.49
N HIS A 105 -0.64 7.87 -0.21
CA HIS A 105 -1.12 7.52 1.13
C HIS A 105 0.00 7.65 2.18
N PHE A 106 1.23 7.28 1.86
CA PHE A 106 2.39 7.49 2.73
C PHE A 106 2.93 8.93 2.69
N GLY A 107 2.26 9.84 1.98
CA GLY A 107 2.60 11.25 1.90
C GLY A 107 3.69 11.58 0.87
N ALA A 108 4.12 10.63 0.04
CA ALA A 108 5.06 10.92 -1.02
C ALA A 108 4.42 11.80 -2.10
N MET A 109 5.23 12.68 -2.72
CA MET A 109 4.84 13.31 -3.97
C MET A 109 4.84 12.26 -5.08
N THR A 110 3.90 12.35 -6.00
CA THR A 110 3.73 11.34 -7.04
C THR A 110 3.79 11.96 -8.42
N MET A 111 4.34 11.21 -9.37
CA MET A 111 4.37 11.54 -10.78
C MET A 111 4.27 10.26 -11.58
N GLY A 112 3.59 10.29 -12.72
CA GLY A 112 3.39 9.10 -13.53
C GLY A 112 3.57 9.36 -15.01
N ALA A 113 3.80 8.29 -15.76
CA ALA A 113 3.69 8.31 -17.21
C ALA A 113 2.96 7.08 -17.74
N ASP A 114 2.28 7.23 -18.86
CA ASP A 114 1.71 6.12 -19.63
C ASP A 114 1.84 6.44 -21.13
N ILE A 115 1.84 5.42 -21.97
CA ILE A 115 1.84 5.63 -23.43
C ILE A 115 0.45 6.05 -23.92
N ASP A 116 -0.62 5.60 -23.26
CA ASP A 116 -1.99 5.87 -23.67
C ASP A 116 -2.46 7.23 -23.11
N ILE A 117 -2.57 8.23 -23.99
CA ILE A 117 -3.06 9.57 -23.64
C ILE A 117 -4.45 9.53 -22.98
N ARG A 118 -5.29 8.54 -23.32
CA ARG A 118 -6.62 8.39 -22.74
C ARG A 118 -6.55 8.00 -21.26
N VAL A 119 -5.49 7.35 -20.81
CA VAL A 119 -5.29 6.99 -19.41
C VAL A 119 -4.83 8.19 -18.59
N VAL A 120 -3.86 8.95 -19.11
CA VAL A 120 -3.24 10.07 -18.38
C VAL A 120 -4.04 11.37 -18.43
N ARG A 121 -4.80 11.60 -19.52
CA ARG A 121 -5.56 12.84 -19.72
C ARG A 121 -7.07 12.66 -19.52
N ASP A 122 -7.67 11.72 -20.25
CA ASP A 122 -9.13 11.72 -20.44
C ASP A 122 -9.90 10.79 -19.48
N GLY A 123 -9.29 9.69 -19.06
CA GLY A 123 -9.96 8.59 -18.38
C GLY A 123 -11.21 8.12 -19.13
N ARG A 124 -12.33 8.06 -18.40
CA ARG A 124 -13.70 7.87 -18.92
C ARG A 124 -14.55 9.13 -18.72
N GLY A 125 -13.92 10.30 -18.73
CA GLY A 125 -14.55 11.60 -18.53
C GLY A 125 -13.97 12.40 -17.37
N PRO A 126 -14.48 13.63 -17.15
CA PRO A 126 -13.91 14.59 -16.20
C PRO A 126 -13.91 14.10 -14.75
N ASP A 127 -14.89 13.25 -14.39
CA ASP A 127 -15.06 12.72 -13.04
C ASP A 127 -14.63 11.25 -12.88
N CYS A 128 -14.06 10.63 -13.93
CA CYS A 128 -13.64 9.23 -13.91
C CYS A 128 -12.27 9.08 -14.60
N ASN A 129 -11.22 9.52 -13.93
CA ASN A 129 -9.83 9.50 -14.40
C ASN A 129 -8.87 9.31 -13.21
N VAL A 130 -7.55 9.31 -13.45
CA VAL A 130 -6.56 9.13 -12.38
C VAL A 130 -6.75 10.17 -11.26
N TRP A 131 -6.97 11.45 -11.59
CA TRP A 131 -7.19 12.52 -10.61
C TRP A 131 -8.42 12.28 -9.73
N SER A 132 -9.49 11.71 -10.29
CA SER A 132 -10.70 11.34 -9.53
C SER A 132 -10.41 10.30 -8.43
N ASN A 133 -9.45 9.39 -8.64
CA ASN A 133 -9.04 8.43 -7.61
C ASN A 133 -8.37 9.14 -6.41
N PHE A 134 -7.48 10.09 -6.67
CA PHE A 134 -6.83 10.87 -5.60
C PHE A 134 -7.84 11.70 -4.83
N LYS A 135 -8.79 12.33 -5.54
CA LYS A 135 -9.91 13.05 -4.93
C LYS A 135 -10.78 12.14 -4.05
N GLN A 136 -11.14 10.95 -4.54
CA GLN A 136 -11.94 9.96 -3.79
C GLN A 136 -11.31 9.64 -2.42
N TYR A 137 -9.98 9.48 -2.39
CA TYR A 137 -9.26 9.08 -1.18
C TYR A 137 -8.71 10.25 -0.37
N HIS A 138 -9.01 11.50 -0.76
CA HIS A 138 -8.49 12.73 -0.13
C HIS A 138 -6.96 12.79 -0.09
N LEU A 139 -6.32 12.35 -1.18
CA LEU A 139 -4.87 12.30 -1.32
C LEU A 139 -4.31 13.53 -2.06
N PRO A 140 -3.05 13.92 -1.81
CA PRO A 140 -2.36 14.91 -2.62
C PRO A 140 -2.36 14.49 -4.09
N MET A 141 -2.72 15.43 -4.97
CA MET A 141 -2.74 15.19 -6.40
C MET A 141 -1.32 14.91 -6.93
N PRO A 142 -1.16 14.04 -7.95
CA PRO A 142 0.11 13.90 -8.65
C PRO A 142 0.65 15.24 -9.14
N ILE A 143 1.96 15.43 -9.09
CA ILE A 143 2.63 16.61 -9.67
C ILE A 143 2.34 16.68 -11.17
N SER A 144 2.42 15.53 -11.85
CA SER A 144 2.17 15.44 -13.28
C SER A 144 1.88 14.00 -13.69
N LEU A 145 1.07 13.86 -14.74
CA LEU A 145 0.90 12.63 -15.51
C LEU A 145 1.32 12.94 -16.94
N LEU A 146 2.31 12.22 -17.45
CA LEU A 146 2.90 12.46 -18.76
C LEU A 146 2.51 11.38 -19.76
N ARG A 147 2.30 11.77 -21.00
CA ARG A 147 2.31 10.82 -22.11
C ARG A 147 3.77 10.49 -22.46
N ALA A 148 4.17 9.24 -22.31
CA ALA A 148 5.49 8.74 -22.70
C ALA A 148 5.37 7.87 -23.95
N ASP A 149 5.31 8.50 -25.12
CA ASP A 149 5.21 7.85 -26.42
C ASP A 149 6.43 8.20 -27.28
N ASN A 150 7.35 7.25 -27.45
CA ASN A 150 8.59 7.44 -28.21
C ASN A 150 8.35 7.60 -29.73
N ASN A 151 7.15 7.31 -30.23
CA ASN A 151 6.81 7.54 -31.63
C ASN A 151 6.42 8.99 -31.92
N LEU A 152 6.25 9.81 -30.87
CA LEU A 152 5.94 11.22 -31.00
C LEU A 152 7.09 12.08 -30.47
N PRO A 153 7.27 13.30 -31.03
CA PRO A 153 8.23 14.25 -30.49
C PRO A 153 7.90 14.60 -29.02
N PRO A 154 8.91 14.84 -28.17
CA PRO A 154 8.69 15.37 -26.83
C PRO A 154 7.91 16.70 -26.90
N GLY A 155 6.79 16.80 -26.16
CA GLY A 155 6.02 18.05 -26.05
C GLY A 155 4.80 18.19 -26.97
N VAL A 156 4.44 17.17 -27.76
CA VAL A 156 3.14 17.14 -28.45
C VAL A 156 2.06 16.78 -27.43
N LEU A 157 1.49 17.80 -26.81
CA LEU A 157 0.27 17.69 -26.01
C LEU A 157 -0.89 17.85 -26.99
N ASP A 158 -1.47 16.74 -27.45
CA ASP A 158 -2.80 16.77 -28.03
C ASP A 158 -3.83 17.19 -26.98
#